data_AF-A0A1Q5SJ68-F1
#
_entry.id   AF-A0A1Q5SJ68-F1
#
_cell.length_a   1.000
_cell.length_b   1.000
_cell.length_c   1.000
_cell.angle_alpha   90.00
_cell.angle_beta   90.00
_cell.angle_gamma   90.00
#
_symmetry.space_group_name_H-M   'P 1'
#
loop_
_entity.id
_entity.type
_entity.pdbx_description
1 polymer ?
#
loop_
_entity_poly.entity_id
_entity_poly.type
_entity_poly.pdbx_seq_one_letter_code
_entity_poly.pdbx_strand_id
1 'polypeptide(L)'
;MKVLPIPKSGKDRLARALQAEWNPDMKTCEVFLRESFPELLEIAVHELLWQLLSEKDWGDRDQDDVFRELKKKEETTSSLVLSEAAFLWRAYCEMDEPVIKNPAVYAAALRYLASEMAGREFVNMEKVAEHYGVPVEEVEAAVMELFLFRTELLDDGDDEGENDDEWLFDDGDDGDEIWFDDGGMEDGDELDRAIEEWLDQVEELFDCEGWDVDQVHRLIDKAIRTWKKDGLLEGVDAAELRKELEELVWETFAERGFL
;
A
#
# COMPACT_ATOMS: atom_id res chain seq x y z
N MET A 1 17.14 16.45 -5.45
CA MET A 1 16.28 16.63 -6.65
C MET A 1 15.63 18.00 -6.52
N LYS A 2 15.58 18.83 -7.58
CA LYS A 2 14.97 20.17 -7.48
C LYS A 2 13.45 19.98 -7.42
N VAL A 3 12.82 20.47 -6.35
CA VAL A 3 11.36 20.51 -6.18
C VAL A 3 10.75 21.10 -7.44
N LEU A 4 9.93 20.32 -8.14
CA LEU A 4 9.25 20.76 -9.35
C LEU A 4 8.33 21.93 -8.98
N PRO A 5 8.52 23.14 -9.53
CA PRO A 5 7.64 24.25 -9.24
C PRO A 5 6.34 24.03 -10.02
N ILE A 6 5.38 23.33 -9.43
CA ILE A 6 4.03 23.15 -9.95
C ILE A 6 3.15 24.27 -9.35
N PRO A 7 2.65 25.24 -10.15
CA PRO A 7 1.47 26.04 -9.76
C PRO A 7 0.05 25.51 -10.15
N LYS A 8 -0.97 26.33 -9.87
CA LYS A 8 -2.40 26.02 -9.64
C LYS A 8 -3.33 25.67 -10.85
N SER A 9 -3.07 24.67 -11.70
CA SER A 9 -4.14 24.09 -12.58
C SER A 9 -3.75 22.80 -13.33
N GLY A 10 -4.46 21.71 -13.04
CA GLY A 10 -4.05 20.32 -13.24
C GLY A 10 -4.38 19.61 -14.56
N LYS A 11 -3.75 19.98 -15.67
CA LYS A 11 -3.31 18.99 -16.68
C LYS A 11 -2.17 19.53 -17.55
N ASP A 12 -2.33 20.78 -18.00
CA ASP A 12 -1.36 21.48 -18.86
C ASP A 12 -0.09 21.85 -18.09
N ARG A 13 -0.07 21.62 -16.78
CA ARG A 13 1.02 21.93 -15.86
C ARG A 13 1.83 20.71 -15.51
N LEU A 14 1.15 19.61 -15.23
CA LEU A 14 1.75 18.27 -15.19
C LEU A 14 2.48 18.02 -16.52
N ALA A 15 1.80 18.26 -17.65
CA ALA A 15 2.40 18.15 -18.97
C ALA A 15 3.64 19.06 -19.15
N ARG A 16 3.62 20.30 -18.64
CA ARG A 16 4.76 21.23 -18.71
C ARG A 16 5.92 20.85 -17.79
N ALA A 17 5.63 20.33 -16.60
CA ALA A 17 6.64 19.87 -15.65
C ALA A 17 7.38 18.64 -16.22
N LEU A 18 6.61 17.67 -16.74
CA LEU A 18 7.16 16.49 -17.41
C LEU A 18 7.94 16.87 -18.68
N GLN A 19 7.47 17.85 -19.45
CA GLN A 19 8.18 18.38 -20.63
C GLN A 19 9.44 19.18 -20.28
N ALA A 20 9.54 19.77 -19.09
CA ALA A 20 10.74 20.51 -18.67
C ALA A 20 11.87 19.57 -18.25
N GLU A 21 11.52 18.41 -17.68
CA GLU A 21 12.47 17.34 -17.36
C GLU A 21 12.83 16.48 -18.58
N TRP A 22 11.98 16.50 -19.61
CA TRP A 22 12.29 15.94 -20.91
C TRP A 22 13.46 16.69 -21.57
N ASN A 23 14.63 16.04 -21.68
CA ASN A 23 15.76 16.55 -22.44
C ASN A 23 15.98 15.71 -23.73
N PRO A 24 15.52 16.20 -24.90
CA PRO A 24 15.63 15.46 -26.16
C PRO A 24 17.08 15.26 -26.61
N ASP A 25 18.02 16.06 -26.10
CA ASP A 25 19.44 15.95 -26.44
C ASP A 25 20.16 14.87 -25.61
N MET A 26 19.53 14.35 -24.54
CA MET A 26 20.11 13.35 -23.65
C MET A 26 19.47 11.97 -23.73
N LYS A 27 18.18 11.86 -24.07
CA LYS A 27 17.46 10.58 -24.13
C LYS A 27 16.48 10.53 -25.31
N THR A 28 16.31 9.34 -25.90
CA THR A 28 15.25 9.09 -26.89
C THR A 28 13.88 8.98 -26.20
N CYS A 29 12.79 9.17 -26.97
CA CYS A 29 11.40 9.08 -26.48
C CYS A 29 11.14 7.80 -25.69
N GLU A 30 11.55 6.67 -26.26
CA GLU A 30 11.34 5.37 -25.67
C GLU A 30 12.10 5.18 -24.34
N VAL A 31 13.34 5.65 -24.26
CA VAL A 31 14.18 5.52 -23.05
C VAL A 31 13.63 6.37 -21.91
N PHE A 32 13.18 7.60 -22.19
CA PHE A 32 12.56 8.42 -21.15
C PHE A 32 11.21 7.84 -20.69
N LEU A 33 10.35 7.38 -21.62
CA LEU A 33 9.06 6.80 -21.26
C LEU A 33 9.21 5.55 -20.39
N ARG A 34 10.24 4.75 -20.63
CA ARG A 34 10.51 3.54 -19.84
C ARG A 34 11.19 3.83 -18.50
N GLU A 35 12.20 4.70 -18.48
CA GLU A 35 13.10 4.83 -17.33
C GLU A 35 12.83 6.01 -16.41
N SER A 36 12.19 7.08 -16.89
CA SER A 36 12.14 8.36 -16.16
C SER A 36 10.72 8.89 -16.04
N PHE A 37 9.85 8.58 -16.98
CA PHE A 37 8.46 9.03 -16.96
C PHE A 37 7.64 8.50 -15.78
N PRO A 38 7.71 7.21 -15.37
CA PRO A 38 6.88 6.71 -14.27
C PRO A 38 7.15 7.45 -12.95
N GLU A 39 8.42 7.56 -12.54
CA GLU A 39 8.82 8.26 -11.31
C GLU A 39 8.47 9.76 -11.37
N LEU A 40 8.69 10.41 -12.53
CA LEU A 40 8.33 11.82 -12.69
C LEU A 40 6.81 12.05 -12.66
N LEU A 41 6.03 11.12 -13.21
CA LEU A 41 4.59 11.17 -13.20
C LEU A 41 4.07 11.04 -11.76
N GLU A 42 4.56 10.05 -11.01
CA GLU A 42 4.25 9.84 -9.60
C GLU A 42 4.51 11.13 -8.78
N ILE A 43 5.73 11.66 -8.81
CA ILE A 43 6.09 12.89 -8.08
C ILE A 43 5.14 14.04 -8.42
N ALA A 44 4.82 14.19 -9.70
CA ALA A 44 4.00 15.30 -10.16
C ALA A 44 2.51 15.11 -9.85
N VAL A 45 2.02 13.88 -9.75
CA VAL A 45 0.68 13.56 -9.23
C VAL A 45 0.59 13.88 -7.75
N HIS A 46 1.55 13.44 -6.93
CA HIS A 46 1.53 13.73 -5.49
C HIS A 46 1.66 15.22 -5.18
N GLU A 47 2.48 15.95 -5.92
CA GLU A 47 2.55 17.41 -5.80
C GLU A 47 1.22 18.08 -6.18
N LEU A 48 0.53 17.60 -7.22
CA LEU A 48 -0.81 18.10 -7.56
C LEU A 48 -1.82 17.79 -6.44
N LEU A 49 -1.82 16.58 -5.89
CA LEU A 49 -2.71 16.18 -4.80
C LEU A 49 -2.48 17.03 -3.55
N TRP A 50 -1.22 17.22 -3.15
CA TRP A 50 -0.88 18.08 -2.02
C TRP A 50 -1.38 19.52 -2.21
N GLN A 51 -1.24 20.08 -3.41
CA GLN A 51 -1.75 21.41 -3.71
C GLN A 51 -3.28 21.49 -3.64
N LEU A 52 -3.98 20.49 -4.16
CA LEU A 52 -5.44 20.43 -4.11
C LEU A 52 -5.95 20.32 -2.65
N LEU A 53 -5.32 19.48 -1.85
CA LEU A 53 -5.69 19.26 -0.45
C LEU A 53 -5.35 20.49 0.41
N SER A 54 -4.18 21.11 0.19
CA SER A 54 -3.75 22.29 0.95
C SER A 54 -4.48 23.60 0.61
N GLU A 55 -5.30 23.61 -0.45
CA GLU A 55 -6.13 24.75 -0.86
C GLU A 55 -7.60 24.59 -0.48
N LYS A 56 -8.01 23.40 -0.05
CA LYS A 56 -9.38 23.16 0.39
C LYS A 56 -9.62 23.85 1.74
N ASP A 57 -10.80 24.42 1.89
CA ASP A 57 -11.33 24.85 3.20
C ASP A 57 -11.90 23.61 3.89
N TRP A 58 -11.33 23.24 5.04
CA TRP A 58 -11.70 22.00 5.73
C TRP A 58 -12.93 22.16 6.62
N GLY A 59 -13.46 23.38 6.76
CA GLY A 59 -14.73 23.65 7.43
C GLY A 59 -14.66 23.63 8.96
N ASP A 60 -13.79 22.81 9.55
CA ASP A 60 -13.44 22.82 10.98
C ASP A 60 -12.07 23.48 11.22
N ARG A 61 -12.05 24.43 12.15
CA ARG A 61 -10.87 25.24 12.46
C ARG A 61 -9.71 24.42 13.03
N ASP A 62 -10.02 23.40 13.82
CA ASP A 62 -9.00 22.60 14.51
C ASP A 62 -8.42 21.55 13.55
N GLN A 63 -9.22 21.03 12.62
CA GLN A 63 -8.76 20.16 11.52
C GLN A 63 -7.85 20.92 10.54
N ASP A 64 -8.20 22.17 10.23
CA ASP A 64 -7.37 23.09 9.45
C ASP A 64 -6.03 23.41 10.13
N ASP A 65 -6.01 23.50 11.46
CA ASP A 65 -4.80 23.85 12.23
C ASP A 65 -3.73 22.74 12.12
N VAL A 66 -4.13 21.46 12.06
CA VAL A 66 -3.22 20.32 11.84
C VAL A 66 -2.50 20.45 10.50
N PHE A 67 -3.26 20.73 9.43
CA PHE A 67 -2.70 20.97 8.10
C PHE A 67 -1.76 22.16 8.04
N ARG A 68 -2.11 23.24 8.75
CA ARG A 68 -1.26 24.44 8.81
C ARG A 68 0.07 24.16 9.50
N GLU A 69 0.10 23.34 10.55
CA GLU A 69 1.36 22.94 11.17
C GLU A 69 2.22 22.07 10.24
N LEU A 70 1.63 21.06 9.57
CA LEU A 70 2.34 20.27 8.55
C LEU A 70 2.96 21.17 7.48
N LYS A 71 2.17 22.07 6.88
CA LYS A 71 2.63 22.97 5.81
C LYS A 71 3.76 23.90 6.26
N LYS A 72 3.72 24.36 7.51
CA LYS A 72 4.69 25.31 8.07
C LYS A 72 6.00 24.63 8.47
N LYS A 73 5.95 23.38 8.93
CA LYS A 73 7.10 22.63 9.44
C LYS A 73 7.83 21.81 8.38
N GLU A 74 7.14 21.50 7.28
CA GLU A 74 7.58 20.51 6.29
C GLU A 74 7.73 21.10 4.88
N GLU A 75 8.09 22.38 4.74
CA GLU A 75 8.22 23.06 3.44
C GLU A 75 9.20 22.39 2.47
N THR A 76 10.14 21.59 2.98
CA THR A 76 11.17 20.89 2.19
C THR A 76 10.92 19.39 2.04
N THR A 77 9.85 18.89 2.63
CA THR A 77 9.52 17.47 2.67
C THR A 77 8.92 17.02 1.34
N SER A 78 9.12 15.75 0.98
CA SER A 78 8.60 15.17 -0.25
C SER A 78 7.09 15.36 -0.38
N SER A 79 6.65 15.73 -1.59
CA SER A 79 5.23 15.90 -1.91
C SER A 79 4.44 14.61 -1.75
N LEU A 80 5.06 13.45 -1.95
CA LEU A 80 4.51 12.13 -1.65
C LEU A 80 4.05 12.07 -0.19
N VAL A 81 4.99 12.23 0.74
CA VAL A 81 4.74 12.20 2.20
C VAL A 81 3.66 13.20 2.60
N LEU A 82 3.72 14.43 2.07
CA LEU A 82 2.74 15.46 2.38
C LEU A 82 1.34 15.12 1.85
N SER A 83 1.25 14.56 0.64
CA SER A 83 -0.03 14.16 0.04
C SER A 83 -0.65 12.95 0.75
N GLU A 84 0.17 11.99 1.19
CA GLU A 84 -0.27 10.82 1.97
C GLU A 84 -0.80 11.24 3.35
N ALA A 85 -0.02 12.06 4.07
CA ALA A 85 -0.45 12.65 5.34
C ALA A 85 -1.78 13.41 5.18
N ALA A 86 -1.92 14.18 4.10
CA ALA A 86 -3.11 14.94 3.81
C ALA A 86 -4.34 14.07 3.53
N PHE A 87 -4.14 12.97 2.79
CA PHE A 87 -5.20 12.04 2.44
C PHE A 87 -5.68 11.29 3.68
N LEU A 88 -4.76 10.72 4.47
CA LEU A 88 -5.09 9.97 5.68
C LEU A 88 -5.84 10.86 6.69
N TRP A 89 -5.32 12.06 6.93
CA TRP A 89 -5.97 13.00 7.85
C TRP A 89 -7.39 13.37 7.42
N ARG A 90 -7.60 13.47 6.11
CA ARG A 90 -8.93 13.74 5.56
C ARG A 90 -9.90 12.62 5.81
N ALA A 91 -9.52 11.40 5.46
CA ALA A 91 -10.36 10.23 5.66
C ALA A 91 -10.75 10.13 7.14
N TYR A 92 -9.76 10.29 8.03
CA TYR A 92 -9.98 10.27 9.48
C TYR A 92 -10.95 11.36 9.95
N CYS A 93 -10.78 12.59 9.49
CA CYS A 93 -11.67 13.69 9.85
C CYS A 93 -13.10 13.53 9.32
N GLU A 94 -13.27 12.98 8.12
CA GLU A 94 -14.58 12.78 7.49
C GLU A 94 -15.36 11.60 8.09
N MET A 95 -14.66 10.58 8.62
CA MET A 95 -15.27 9.37 9.17
C MET A 95 -15.49 9.43 10.69
N ASP A 96 -14.49 9.89 11.44
CA ASP A 96 -14.48 9.76 12.90
C ASP A 96 -14.79 11.05 13.65
N GLU A 97 -14.82 12.20 12.95
CA GLU A 97 -15.04 13.54 13.50
C GLU A 97 -14.25 13.78 14.82
N PRO A 98 -12.91 13.64 14.81
CA PRO A 98 -12.11 13.60 16.02
C PRO A 98 -12.11 14.96 16.76
N VAL A 99 -12.11 14.90 18.09
CA VAL A 99 -11.96 16.09 18.94
C VAL A 99 -10.48 16.43 19.14
N ILE A 100 -10.00 17.40 18.36
CA ILE A 100 -8.59 17.75 18.31
C ILE A 100 -8.22 18.70 19.46
N LYS A 101 -7.43 18.21 20.41
CA LYS A 101 -6.95 19.03 21.54
C LYS A 101 -5.65 19.78 21.25
N ASN A 102 -4.74 19.14 20.51
CA ASN A 102 -3.44 19.70 20.15
C ASN A 102 -3.11 19.38 18.68
N PRO A 103 -3.32 20.33 17.75
CA PRO A 103 -3.07 20.09 16.34
C PRO A 103 -1.63 19.67 15.99
N ALA A 104 -0.65 20.11 16.79
CA ALA A 104 0.75 19.77 16.54
C ALA A 104 1.07 18.28 16.77
N VAL A 105 0.33 17.61 17.67
CA VAL A 105 0.49 16.17 17.93
C VAL A 105 0.06 15.37 16.71
N TYR A 106 -1.15 15.65 16.19
CA TYR A 106 -1.64 14.99 14.98
C TYR A 106 -0.77 15.31 13.76
N ALA A 107 -0.26 16.54 13.63
CA ALA A 107 0.66 16.90 12.56
C ALA A 107 1.97 16.10 12.63
N ALA A 108 2.54 15.93 13.82
CA ALA A 108 3.73 15.11 14.05
C ALA A 108 3.46 13.63 13.74
N ALA A 109 2.34 13.09 14.20
CA ALA A 109 1.93 11.70 13.96
C ALA A 109 1.75 11.41 12.47
N LEU A 110 1.03 12.28 11.75
CA LEU A 110 0.85 12.19 10.30
C LEU A 110 2.19 12.27 9.55
N ARG A 111 3.10 13.16 9.97
CA ARG A 111 4.43 13.28 9.36
C ARG A 111 5.25 12.02 9.51
N TYR A 112 5.18 11.36 10.68
CA TYR A 112 5.87 10.11 10.94
C TYR A 112 5.25 8.98 10.09
N LEU A 113 3.95 8.75 10.25
CA LEU A 113 3.24 7.65 9.60
C LEU A 113 3.30 7.74 8.07
N ALA A 114 3.10 8.92 7.49
CA ALA A 114 3.19 9.11 6.04
C ALA A 114 4.59 8.89 5.47
N SER A 115 5.62 9.03 6.30
CA SER A 115 7.00 8.74 5.90
C SER A 115 7.27 7.24 5.84
N GLU A 116 6.76 6.51 6.83
CA GLU A 116 6.82 5.05 6.86
C GLU A 116 6.05 4.48 5.66
N MET A 117 4.83 4.98 5.40
CA MET A 117 4.03 4.58 4.23
C MET A 117 4.73 4.85 2.90
N ALA A 118 5.40 6.01 2.78
CA ALA A 118 6.08 6.36 1.55
C ALA A 118 7.31 5.48 1.27
N GLY A 119 7.87 4.79 2.28
CA GLY A 119 9.03 3.90 2.14
C GLY A 119 10.33 4.60 1.67
N ARG A 120 10.34 5.94 1.58
CA ARG A 120 11.43 6.74 1.00
C ARG A 120 12.27 7.49 2.03
N GLU A 121 11.75 7.67 3.24
CA GLU A 121 12.40 8.44 4.30
C GLU A 121 12.20 7.77 5.66
N PHE A 122 13.28 7.21 6.21
CA PHE A 122 13.29 6.74 7.60
C PHE A 122 13.32 7.93 8.55
N VAL A 123 12.26 8.09 9.33
CA VAL A 123 12.15 9.15 10.36
C VAL A 123 12.17 8.51 11.73
N ASN A 124 12.88 9.14 12.65
CA ASN A 124 12.86 8.75 14.04
C ASN A 124 11.77 9.58 14.75
N MET A 125 10.89 8.90 15.48
CA MET A 125 9.72 9.52 16.12
C MET A 125 10.10 10.57 17.18
N GLU A 126 11.14 10.33 17.98
CA GLU A 126 11.63 11.30 18.98
C GLU A 126 12.06 12.61 18.31
N LYS A 127 12.72 12.52 17.16
CA LYS A 127 13.13 13.70 16.37
C LYS A 127 11.95 14.42 15.75
N VAL A 128 10.92 13.69 15.31
CA VAL A 128 9.68 14.29 14.83
C VAL A 128 8.99 15.02 15.97
N ALA A 129 8.80 14.38 17.13
CA ALA A 129 8.21 15.00 18.31
C ALA A 129 8.97 16.28 18.73
N GLU A 130 10.32 16.24 18.75
CA GLU A 130 11.16 17.41 19.01
C GLU A 130 10.94 18.53 17.97
N HIS A 131 10.90 18.20 16.68
CA HIS A 131 10.68 19.17 15.60
C HIS A 131 9.34 19.90 15.72
N TYR A 132 8.30 19.19 16.16
CA TYR A 132 6.97 19.75 16.41
C TYR A 132 6.82 20.36 17.80
N GLY A 133 7.75 20.09 18.73
CA GLY A 133 7.74 20.64 20.09
C GLY A 133 6.68 20.00 20.99
N VAL A 134 6.41 18.71 20.78
CA VAL A 134 5.39 17.92 21.50
C VAL A 134 6.03 16.72 22.21
N PRO A 135 5.39 16.15 23.27
CA PRO A 135 5.88 14.93 23.91
C PRO A 135 5.84 13.74 22.97
N VAL A 136 6.85 12.86 23.02
CA VAL A 136 6.92 11.68 22.15
C VAL A 136 5.76 10.73 22.42
N GLU A 137 5.36 10.59 23.68
CA GLU A 137 4.28 9.70 24.11
C GLU A 137 2.91 10.14 23.56
N GLU A 138 2.70 11.46 23.39
CA GLU A 138 1.49 11.98 22.74
C GLU A 138 1.50 11.70 21.24
N VAL A 139 2.68 11.74 20.60
CA VAL A 139 2.83 11.38 19.18
C VAL A 139 2.62 9.89 18.97
N GLU A 140 3.21 9.03 19.81
CA GLU A 140 3.02 7.57 19.77
C GLU A 140 1.54 7.19 19.85
N ALA A 141 0.81 7.78 20.80
CA ALA A 141 -0.63 7.54 20.95
C ALA A 141 -1.41 7.95 19.70
N ALA A 142 -1.13 9.14 19.14
CA ALA A 142 -1.79 9.61 17.93
C ALA A 142 -1.39 8.82 16.68
N VAL A 143 -0.16 8.31 16.59
CA VAL A 143 0.27 7.40 15.53
C VAL A 143 -0.51 6.10 15.60
N MET A 144 -0.65 5.52 16.80
CA MET A 144 -1.43 4.29 16.99
C MET A 144 -2.89 4.48 16.60
N GLU A 145 -3.50 5.59 17.03
CA GLU A 145 -4.87 5.97 16.66
C GLU A 145 -5.06 6.04 15.14
N LEU A 146 -4.20 6.79 14.44
CA LEU A 146 -4.27 6.94 12.98
C LEU A 146 -3.92 5.65 12.22
N PHE A 147 -3.05 4.82 12.80
CA PHE A 147 -2.64 3.55 12.24
C PHE A 147 -3.80 2.53 12.29
N LEU A 148 -4.49 2.43 13.43
CA LEU A 148 -5.67 1.58 13.56
C LEU A 148 -6.78 2.02 12.60
N PHE A 149 -7.09 3.32 12.57
CA PHE A 149 -8.04 3.87 11.60
C PHE A 149 -7.68 3.51 10.16
N ARG A 150 -6.40 3.62 9.79
CA ARG A 150 -5.93 3.25 8.45
C ARG A 150 -6.17 1.77 8.17
N THR A 151 -5.90 0.91 9.14
CA THR A 151 -6.07 -0.54 8.99
C THR A 151 -7.54 -0.85 8.77
N GLU A 152 -8.43 -0.29 9.58
CA GLU A 152 -9.89 -0.40 9.40
C GLU A 152 -10.36 0.14 8.04
N LEU A 153 -9.82 1.28 7.58
CA LEU A 153 -10.12 1.85 6.27
C LEU A 153 -9.72 0.94 5.10
N LEU A 154 -8.69 0.11 5.28
CA LEU A 154 -8.26 -0.88 4.29
C LEU A 154 -9.05 -2.19 4.41
N ASP A 155 -9.53 -2.52 5.61
CA ASP A 155 -10.28 -3.73 5.94
C ASP A 155 -11.76 -3.68 5.49
N ASP A 156 -12.35 -2.48 5.37
CA ASP A 156 -13.71 -2.25 4.83
C ASP A 156 -13.90 -2.71 3.36
N GLY A 157 -12.86 -3.26 2.73
CA GLY A 157 -12.85 -3.83 1.38
C GLY A 157 -13.12 -5.34 1.31
N ASP A 158 -12.84 -6.10 2.36
CA ASP A 158 -12.80 -7.57 2.32
C ASP A 158 -13.55 -8.20 3.51
N ASP A 159 -14.88 -8.23 3.45
CA ASP A 159 -15.65 -9.29 4.13
C ASP A 159 -15.53 -10.58 3.31
N GLU A 160 -14.31 -11.10 3.12
CA GLU A 160 -13.98 -12.52 2.87
C GLU A 160 -12.49 -12.76 3.18
N GLY A 161 -12.18 -13.20 4.40
CA GLY A 161 -10.92 -13.90 4.69
C GLY A 161 -10.13 -13.33 5.87
N GLU A 162 -10.23 -14.03 6.99
CA GLU A 162 -9.31 -13.94 8.13
C GLU A 162 -7.86 -13.87 7.63
N ASN A 163 -7.25 -12.69 7.68
CA ASN A 163 -5.81 -12.56 7.64
C ASN A 163 -5.38 -11.88 8.95
N ASP A 164 -5.23 -12.72 9.97
CA ASP A 164 -4.54 -12.38 11.21
C ASP A 164 -3.05 -12.15 10.86
N ASP A 165 -2.76 -10.98 10.29
CA ASP A 165 -1.40 -10.48 10.17
C ASP A 165 -0.89 -10.15 11.58
N GLU A 166 -0.22 -11.15 12.13
CA GLU A 166 0.59 -11.20 13.32
C GLU A 166 1.52 -9.96 13.40
N TRP A 167 1.07 -8.91 14.10
CA TRP A 167 1.91 -7.76 14.40
C TRP A 167 3.01 -8.18 15.37
N LEU A 168 4.24 -8.15 14.86
CA LEU A 168 5.51 -8.31 15.56
C LEU A 168 5.65 -7.34 16.76
N PHE A 169 5.07 -7.70 17.90
CA PHE A 169 5.50 -7.24 19.22
C PHE A 169 5.54 -8.44 20.17
N ASP A 170 6.71 -9.08 20.22
CA ASP A 170 7.13 -9.99 21.27
C ASP A 170 7.22 -9.22 22.60
N ASP A 171 6.14 -9.24 23.37
CA ASP A 171 6.13 -9.04 24.82
C ASP A 171 5.27 -10.16 25.41
N GLY A 172 5.92 -11.30 25.68
CA GLY A 172 5.25 -12.53 26.08
C GLY A 172 4.51 -12.49 27.42
N ASP A 173 3.48 -13.32 27.54
CA ASP A 173 3.24 -14.24 28.67
C ASP A 173 2.07 -15.18 28.32
N ASP A 174 2.20 -16.42 28.79
CA ASP A 174 1.46 -17.65 28.46
C ASP A 174 -0.08 -17.58 28.58
N GLY A 175 -0.80 -18.35 27.72
CA GLY A 175 -2.18 -18.73 28.03
C GLY A 175 -2.95 -19.40 26.89
N ASP A 176 -2.76 -20.71 26.73
CA ASP A 176 -3.56 -21.60 25.89
C ASP A 176 -5.08 -21.33 25.95
N GLU A 177 -5.73 -21.07 24.81
CA GLU A 177 -7.12 -21.47 24.58
C GLU A 177 -7.31 -22.04 23.16
N ILE A 178 -7.03 -23.34 23.11
CA ILE A 178 -7.47 -24.25 22.06
C ILE A 178 -9.00 -24.39 22.17
N TRP A 179 -9.74 -24.00 21.13
CA TRP A 179 -11.12 -24.42 20.91
C TRP A 179 -11.19 -25.31 19.65
N PHE A 180 -10.94 -26.60 19.85
CA PHE A 180 -11.42 -27.64 18.93
C PHE A 180 -12.94 -27.78 19.06
N ASP A 181 -13.66 -27.74 17.94
CA ASP A 181 -14.92 -28.48 17.72
C ASP A 181 -14.93 -28.91 16.24
N ASP A 182 -14.18 -29.97 15.90
CA ASP A 182 -14.63 -31.36 15.73
C ASP A 182 -15.43 -31.60 14.43
N GLY A 183 -14.71 -31.97 13.37
CA GLY A 183 -15.29 -32.26 12.07
C GLY A 183 -14.39 -32.91 11.02
N GLY A 184 -13.40 -33.74 11.41
CA GLY A 184 -12.72 -34.66 10.48
C GLY A 184 -11.35 -34.20 9.95
N MET A 185 -10.32 -35.00 10.21
CA MET A 185 -9.09 -34.99 9.43
C MET A 185 -9.40 -35.60 8.05
N GLU A 186 -9.71 -34.80 7.03
CA GLU A 186 -9.97 -35.28 5.67
C GLU A 186 -9.39 -34.28 4.63
N ASP A 187 -8.32 -34.69 3.95
CA ASP A 187 -7.83 -34.31 2.61
C ASP A 187 -7.60 -32.83 2.20
N GLY A 188 -8.12 -31.83 2.94
CA GLY A 188 -7.97 -30.39 2.63
C GLY A 188 -6.52 -29.89 2.70
N ASP A 189 -5.82 -30.19 3.80
CA ASP A 189 -4.46 -29.72 4.08
C ASP A 189 -3.41 -30.15 3.02
N GLU A 190 -3.65 -31.25 2.30
CA GLU A 190 -2.70 -31.76 1.30
C GLU A 190 -2.85 -31.10 -0.06
N LEU A 191 -4.08 -30.69 -0.44
CA LEU A 191 -4.32 -29.94 -1.67
C LEU A 191 -3.80 -28.50 -1.52
N ASP A 192 -4.04 -27.88 -0.36
CA ASP A 192 -3.59 -26.51 -0.07
C ASP A 192 -2.06 -26.41 -0.16
N ARG A 193 -1.34 -27.33 0.49
CA ARG A 193 0.12 -27.42 0.38
C ARG A 193 0.59 -27.66 -1.06
N ALA A 194 -0.17 -28.43 -1.85
CA ALA A 194 0.18 -28.69 -3.25
C ALA A 194 -0.05 -27.47 -4.16
N ILE A 195 -1.01 -26.59 -3.81
CA ILE A 195 -1.25 -25.30 -4.47
C ILE A 195 -0.12 -24.33 -4.13
N GLU A 196 0.31 -24.24 -2.86
CA GLU A 196 1.46 -23.43 -2.44
C GLU A 196 2.75 -23.81 -3.21
N GLU A 197 3.10 -25.11 -3.24
CA GLU A 197 4.27 -25.61 -3.98
C GLU A 197 4.17 -25.36 -5.51
N TRP A 198 2.96 -25.20 -6.03
CA TRP A 198 2.72 -24.85 -7.42
C TRP A 198 2.82 -23.35 -7.68
N LEU A 199 2.39 -22.51 -6.74
CA LEU A 199 2.57 -21.06 -6.81
C LEU A 199 4.05 -20.70 -6.88
N ASP A 200 4.91 -21.35 -6.10
CA ASP A 200 6.38 -21.19 -6.21
C ASP A 200 6.89 -21.41 -7.65
N GLN A 201 6.33 -22.39 -8.37
CA GLN A 201 6.70 -22.68 -9.77
C GLN A 201 6.16 -21.62 -10.74
N VAL A 202 5.01 -21.02 -10.43
CA VAL A 202 4.43 -19.91 -11.20
C VAL A 202 5.30 -18.66 -11.01
N GLU A 203 5.73 -18.38 -9.79
CA GLU A 203 6.62 -17.27 -9.48
C GLU A 203 8.00 -17.44 -10.16
N GLU A 204 8.59 -18.64 -10.11
CA GLU A 204 9.86 -18.92 -10.79
C GLU A 204 9.75 -18.73 -12.31
N LEU A 205 8.60 -19.10 -12.91
CA LEU A 205 8.33 -18.86 -14.33
C LEU A 205 8.31 -17.36 -14.64
N PHE A 206 7.64 -16.55 -13.80
CA PHE A 206 7.63 -15.10 -13.99
C PHE A 206 9.01 -14.47 -13.86
N ASP A 207 9.84 -14.95 -12.93
CA ASP A 207 11.18 -14.42 -12.71
C ASP A 207 12.16 -14.79 -13.83
N CYS A 208 12.01 -15.97 -14.42
CA CYS A 208 12.94 -16.49 -15.43
C CYS A 208 12.53 -16.19 -16.87
N GLU A 209 11.23 -16.32 -17.19
CA GLU A 209 10.72 -16.31 -18.57
C GLU A 209 9.70 -15.20 -18.83
N GLY A 210 9.12 -14.61 -17.78
CA GLY A 210 8.06 -13.60 -17.87
C GLY A 210 6.69 -14.19 -18.21
N TRP A 211 5.72 -13.34 -18.55
CA TRP A 211 4.35 -13.78 -18.82
C TRP A 211 4.19 -14.40 -20.22
N ASP A 212 3.78 -15.67 -20.24
CA ASP A 212 3.33 -16.39 -21.44
C ASP A 212 2.09 -17.23 -21.11
N VAL A 213 0.96 -16.84 -21.70
CA VAL A 213 -0.36 -17.47 -21.50
C VAL A 213 -0.33 -18.97 -21.84
N ASP A 214 0.38 -19.37 -22.88
CA ASP A 214 0.46 -20.79 -23.27
C ASP A 214 1.30 -21.59 -22.27
N GLN A 215 2.27 -20.97 -21.60
CA GLN A 215 3.06 -21.61 -20.55
C GLN A 215 2.28 -21.71 -19.23
N VAL A 216 1.59 -20.65 -18.84
CA VAL A 216 0.69 -20.62 -17.68
C VAL A 216 -0.37 -21.71 -17.79
N HIS A 217 -1.07 -21.79 -18.93
CA HIS A 217 -2.05 -22.86 -19.14
C HIS A 217 -1.45 -24.26 -19.08
N ARG A 218 -0.20 -24.46 -19.56
CA ARG A 218 0.48 -25.75 -19.44
C ARG A 218 0.85 -26.09 -18.00
N LEU A 219 1.22 -25.10 -17.19
CA LEU A 219 1.50 -25.26 -15.77
C LEU A 219 0.23 -25.66 -15.00
N ILE A 220 -0.88 -24.94 -15.21
CA ILE A 220 -2.19 -25.25 -14.62
C ILE A 220 -2.63 -26.67 -15.02
N ASP A 221 -2.58 -26.99 -16.31
CA ASP A 221 -2.94 -28.33 -16.80
C ASP A 221 -2.06 -29.44 -16.21
N LYS A 222 -0.77 -29.15 -15.96
CA LYS A 222 0.17 -30.10 -15.35
C LYS A 222 -0.14 -30.30 -13.87
N ALA A 223 -0.46 -29.24 -13.14
CA ALA A 223 -0.84 -29.28 -11.73
C ALA A 223 -2.11 -30.11 -11.52
N ILE A 224 -3.19 -29.79 -12.24
CA ILE A 224 -4.48 -30.51 -12.16
C ILE A 224 -4.30 -32.00 -12.49
N ARG A 225 -3.50 -32.35 -13.51
CA ARG A 225 -3.24 -33.77 -13.83
C ARG A 225 -2.45 -34.49 -12.73
N THR A 226 -1.57 -33.78 -12.04
CA THR A 226 -0.74 -34.33 -10.96
C THR A 226 -1.61 -34.56 -9.72
N TRP A 227 -2.34 -33.54 -9.28
CA TRP A 227 -3.25 -33.63 -8.13
C TRP A 227 -4.37 -34.66 -8.34
N LYS A 228 -4.91 -34.75 -9.56
CA LYS A 228 -5.88 -35.80 -9.91
C LYS A 228 -5.30 -37.22 -9.79
N LYS A 229 -4.02 -37.39 -10.12
CA LYS A 229 -3.35 -38.69 -10.06
C LYS A 229 -3.01 -39.06 -8.62
N ASP A 230 -2.72 -38.06 -7.80
CA ASP A 230 -2.35 -38.23 -6.40
C ASP A 230 -3.56 -38.36 -5.47
N GLY A 231 -4.78 -38.22 -6.01
CA GLY A 231 -6.04 -38.39 -5.27
C GLY A 231 -6.57 -37.12 -4.63
N LEU A 232 -5.85 -36.01 -4.74
CA LEU A 232 -6.12 -34.73 -4.08
C LEU A 232 -7.35 -33.97 -4.63
N LEU A 233 -7.97 -34.46 -5.71
CA LEU A 233 -9.15 -33.84 -6.33
C LEU A 233 -10.43 -34.66 -6.12
N GLU A 234 -10.46 -35.54 -5.12
CA GLU A 234 -11.70 -36.23 -4.75
C GLU A 234 -12.72 -35.24 -4.17
N GLY A 235 -13.84 -35.04 -4.87
CA GLY A 235 -14.87 -34.08 -4.47
C GLY A 235 -14.72 -32.67 -5.06
N VAL A 236 -13.61 -32.37 -5.74
CA VAL A 236 -13.33 -31.06 -6.35
C VAL A 236 -13.70 -31.04 -7.84
N ASP A 237 -14.43 -30.01 -8.30
CA ASP A 237 -14.71 -29.83 -9.73
C ASP A 237 -13.46 -29.29 -10.44
N ALA A 238 -12.82 -30.15 -11.24
CA ALA A 238 -11.60 -29.80 -11.96
C ALA A 238 -11.77 -28.66 -12.98
N ALA A 239 -12.99 -28.36 -13.44
CA ALA A 239 -13.23 -27.22 -14.33
C ALA A 239 -13.35 -25.90 -13.56
N GLU A 240 -13.92 -25.96 -12.35
CA GLU A 240 -14.02 -24.82 -11.42
C GLU A 240 -12.64 -24.49 -10.85
N LEU A 241 -11.92 -25.48 -10.33
CA LEU A 241 -10.54 -25.33 -9.86
C LEU A 241 -9.62 -24.76 -10.95
N ARG A 242 -9.78 -25.18 -12.21
CA ARG A 242 -8.98 -24.63 -13.30
C ARG A 242 -9.21 -23.13 -13.50
N LYS A 243 -10.45 -22.66 -13.31
CA LYS A 243 -10.79 -21.23 -13.42
C LYS A 243 -10.19 -20.45 -12.25
N GLU A 244 -10.28 -20.99 -11.05
CA GLU A 244 -9.68 -20.40 -9.84
C GLU A 244 -8.15 -20.27 -9.97
N LEU A 245 -7.47 -21.30 -10.48
CA LEU A 245 -6.03 -21.24 -10.73
C LEU A 245 -5.65 -20.23 -11.82
N GLU A 246 -6.51 -20.01 -12.82
CA GLU A 246 -6.30 -18.96 -13.84
C GLU A 246 -6.46 -17.55 -13.24
N GLU A 247 -7.44 -17.37 -12.35
CA GLU A 247 -7.67 -16.11 -11.62
C GLU A 247 -6.50 -15.84 -10.66
N LEU A 248 -6.08 -16.83 -9.87
CA LEU A 248 -4.96 -16.73 -8.93
C LEU A 248 -3.64 -16.36 -9.62
N VAL A 249 -3.32 -17.00 -10.75
CA VAL A 249 -2.09 -16.68 -11.51
C VAL A 249 -2.14 -15.28 -12.11
N TRP A 250 -3.34 -14.83 -12.50
CA TRP A 250 -3.54 -13.47 -13.00
C TRP A 250 -3.39 -12.43 -11.89
N GLU A 251 -3.89 -12.70 -10.69
CA GLU A 251 -3.73 -11.87 -9.50
C GLU A 251 -2.25 -11.74 -9.10
N THR A 252 -1.53 -12.86 -8.97
CA THR A 252 -0.09 -12.86 -8.70
C THR A 252 0.70 -12.06 -9.74
N PHE A 253 0.30 -12.13 -11.02
CA PHE A 253 0.92 -11.34 -12.08
C PHE A 253 0.61 -9.84 -11.97
N ALA A 254 -0.65 -9.49 -11.66
CA ALA A 254 -1.12 -8.12 -11.53
C ALA A 254 -0.46 -7.40 -10.32
N GLU A 255 -0.33 -8.08 -9.19
CA GLU A 255 0.34 -7.58 -7.99
C GLU A 255 1.81 -7.25 -8.22
N ARG A 256 2.48 -8.01 -9.09
CA ARG A 256 3.89 -7.76 -9.48
C ARG A 256 4.08 -6.55 -10.41
N GLY A 257 3.01 -5.84 -10.77
CA GLY A 257 3.10 -4.56 -11.49
C GLY A 257 3.47 -4.66 -12.96
N PHE A 258 3.22 -5.80 -13.61
CA PHE A 258 3.49 -6.02 -15.04
C PHE A 258 2.41 -5.43 -15.99
N LEU A 259 1.69 -4.40 -15.56
CA LEU A 259 0.66 -3.67 -16.32
C LEU A 259 1.11 -2.26 -16.74
#